data_AF-A0A8B7NRE5-F1
#
_entry.id   AF-A0A8B7NRE5-F1
#
_cell.length_a   1.000
_cell.length_b   1.000
_cell.length_c   1.000
_cell.angle_alpha   90.00
_cell.angle_beta   90.00
_cell.angle_gamma   90.00
#
_symmetry.space_group_name_H-M   'P 1'
#
loop_
_entity.id
_entity.type
_entity.pdbx_description
1 polymer ?
#
loop_
_entity_poly.entity_id
_entity_poly.type
_entity_poly.pdbx_seq_one_letter_code
_entity_poly.pdbx_strand_id
1 'polypeptide(L)'
;MALPEGEGPSLRQMEAQVGCSRKAISNYLKDPVNYGNWHSKGRSKKMSARDTRRLFRVAVPGDLSAPKQVQKLKLNVSKSTVSHTLASSGIFQYVKMNKAPQLTEVHKHARVAWGH
;
A
#
# COMPACT_ATOMS: atom_id res chain seq x y z
N MET A 1 -14.89 17.69 48.33
CA MET A 1 -13.70 17.46 49.18
C MET A 1 -12.49 17.64 48.27
N ALA A 2 -11.89 18.83 48.27
CA ALA A 2 -10.72 19.14 47.46
C ALA A 2 -9.48 18.56 48.16
N LEU A 3 -8.66 17.80 47.43
CA LEU A 3 -7.44 17.17 47.95
C LEU A 3 -6.33 18.23 48.09
N PRO A 4 -5.44 18.11 49.09
CA PRO A 4 -4.35 19.06 49.32
C PRO A 4 -3.38 19.09 48.13
N GLU A 5 -2.96 20.30 47.77
CA GLU A 5 -1.97 20.61 46.73
C GLU A 5 -0.66 19.85 47.00
N GLY A 6 -0.45 18.74 46.29
CA GLY A 6 0.75 17.90 46.43
C GLY A 6 0.50 16.40 46.33
N GLU A 7 -0.73 15.94 46.56
CA GLU A 7 -1.08 14.51 46.47
C GLU A 7 -2.12 14.29 45.36
N GLY A 8 -1.62 14.03 44.14
CA GLY A 8 -2.47 13.58 43.05
C GLY A 8 -3.22 12.27 43.42
N PRO A 9 -4.42 12.02 42.85
CA PRO A 9 -5.20 10.83 43.18
C PRO A 9 -4.38 9.55 42.95
N SER A 10 -4.55 8.58 43.84
CA SER A 10 -3.84 7.30 43.72
C SER A 10 -4.22 6.59 42.41
N LEU A 11 -3.32 5.75 41.88
CA LEU A 11 -3.59 4.98 40.66
C LEU A 11 -4.88 4.14 40.75
N ARG A 12 -5.27 3.70 41.95
CA ARG A 12 -6.51 2.95 42.19
C ARG A 12 -7.76 3.83 42.06
N GLN A 13 -7.69 5.07 42.54
CA GLN A 13 -8.76 6.06 42.36
C GLN A 13 -8.89 6.47 40.90
N MET A 14 -7.76 6.67 40.20
CA MET A 14 -7.74 6.93 38.78
C MET A 14 -8.33 5.76 37.97
N GLU A 15 -8.01 4.51 38.32
CA GLU A 15 -8.62 3.31 37.70
C GLU A 15 -10.14 3.29 37.87
N ALA A 16 -10.63 3.59 39.08
CA ALA A 16 -12.07 3.66 39.35
C ALA A 16 -12.78 4.80 38.60
N GLN A 17 -12.11 5.94 38.40
CA GLN A 17 -12.67 7.10 37.70
C GLN A 17 -12.62 6.96 36.18
N VAL A 18 -11.51 6.46 35.64
CA VAL A 18 -11.23 6.40 34.20
C VAL A 18 -11.66 5.06 33.59
N GLY A 19 -11.82 4.00 34.40
CA GLY A 19 -12.16 2.65 33.93
C GLY A 19 -11.04 1.96 33.14
N CYS A 20 -9.82 2.51 33.16
CA CYS A 20 -8.64 1.94 32.52
C CYS A 20 -7.79 1.18 33.53
N SER A 21 -7.10 0.12 33.07
CA SER A 21 -6.19 -0.63 33.95
C SER A 21 -5.12 0.28 34.58
N ARG A 22 -4.77 0.03 35.84
CA ARG A 22 -3.65 0.72 36.53
C ARG A 22 -2.36 0.78 35.71
N LYS A 23 -2.06 -0.27 34.94
CA LYS A 23 -0.85 -0.34 34.10
C LYS A 23 -0.92 0.60 32.91
N ALA A 24 -2.07 0.73 32.27
CA ALA A 24 -2.27 1.70 31.19
C ALA A 24 -2.14 3.14 31.73
N ILE A 25 -2.76 3.43 32.87
CA ILE A 25 -2.66 4.74 33.54
C ILE A 25 -1.21 5.05 33.92
N SER A 26 -0.49 4.10 34.54
CA SER A 26 0.91 4.28 34.89
C SER A 26 1.80 4.48 33.66
N ASN A 27 1.56 3.74 32.57
CA ASN A 27 2.32 3.91 31.32
C ASN A 27 2.06 5.28 30.68
N TYR A 28 0.82 5.77 30.72
CA TYR A 28 0.47 7.12 30.27
C TYR A 28 1.13 8.19 31.13
N LEU A 29 1.08 8.09 32.46
CA LEU A 29 1.67 9.09 33.35
C LEU A 29 3.20 9.17 33.25
N LYS A 30 3.87 8.07 32.89
CA LYS A 30 5.33 8.04 32.67
C LYS A 30 5.76 8.85 31.46
N ASP A 31 4.98 8.82 30.38
CA ASP A 31 5.25 9.56 29.16
C ASP A 31 3.93 9.90 28.45
N PRO A 32 3.23 10.94 28.90
CA PRO A 32 1.92 11.29 28.35
C PRO A 32 2.03 11.85 26.93
N VAL A 33 3.20 12.41 26.57
CA VAL A 33 3.44 13.00 25.25
C VAL A 33 3.59 11.94 24.18
N ASN A 34 4.27 10.83 24.47
CA ASN A 34 4.49 9.76 23.50
C ASN A 34 3.56 8.55 23.65
N TYR A 35 2.65 8.56 24.62
CA TYR A 35 1.70 7.47 24.81
C TYR A 35 0.83 7.25 23.56
N GLY A 36 0.79 6.00 23.07
CA GLY A 36 0.02 5.64 21.87
C GLY A 36 0.72 5.91 20.53
N ASN A 37 1.84 6.64 20.51
CA ASN A 37 2.58 6.93 19.28
C ASN A 37 3.51 5.79 18.84
N TRP A 38 3.70 4.78 19.71
CA TRP A 38 4.49 3.60 19.37
C TRP A 38 3.68 2.62 18.53
N HIS A 39 3.96 2.57 17.23
CA HIS A 39 3.43 1.55 16.33
C HIS A 39 4.50 0.52 16.00
N SER A 40 4.17 -0.76 16.15
CA SER A 40 5.05 -1.82 15.69
C SER A 40 5.16 -1.77 14.16
N LYS A 41 6.37 -2.01 13.65
CA LYS A 41 6.55 -2.15 12.20
C LYS A 41 5.72 -3.34 11.74
N GLY A 42 4.87 -3.11 10.75
CA GLY A 42 4.07 -4.16 10.13
C GLY A 42 4.92 -5.21 9.41
N ARG A 43 4.25 -6.19 8.82
CA ARG A 43 4.89 -7.27 8.06
C ARG A 43 5.79 -6.73 6.94
N SER A 44 6.98 -7.31 6.81
CA SER A 44 7.89 -6.96 5.71
C SER A 44 7.26 -7.24 4.33
N LYS A 45 7.60 -6.39 3.36
CA LYS A 45 7.13 -6.55 1.98
C LYS A 45 7.73 -7.80 1.36
N LYS A 46 6.93 -8.53 0.56
CA LYS A 46 7.38 -9.71 -0.19
C LYS A 46 8.37 -9.39 -1.32
N MET A 47 8.36 -8.15 -1.82
CA MET A 47 9.27 -7.69 -2.86
C MET A 47 10.46 -6.96 -2.26
N SER A 48 11.67 -7.33 -2.70
CA SER A 48 12.88 -6.60 -2.35
C SER A 48 12.94 -5.26 -3.09
N ALA A 49 13.67 -4.29 -2.54
CA ALA A 49 13.88 -3.00 -3.21
C ALA A 49 14.56 -3.15 -4.58
N ARG A 50 15.38 -4.20 -4.76
CA ARG A 50 16.03 -4.52 -6.05
C ARG A 50 15.01 -4.99 -7.07
N ASP A 51 14.13 -5.91 -6.67
CA ASP A 51 13.11 -6.47 -7.55
C ASP A 51 12.09 -5.43 -7.95
N THR A 52 11.70 -4.53 -7.04
CA THR A 52 10.81 -3.41 -7.36
C THR A 52 11.42 -2.50 -8.44
N ARG A 53 12.71 -2.18 -8.34
CA ARG A 53 13.41 -1.38 -9.37
C ARG A 53 13.53 -2.11 -10.72
N ARG A 54 13.73 -3.42 -10.70
CA ARG A 54 13.74 -4.23 -11.94
C ARG A 54 12.36 -4.29 -12.56
N LEU A 55 11.33 -4.47 -11.74
CA LEU A 55 9.94 -4.47 -12.14
C LEU A 55 9.56 -3.16 -12.82
N PHE A 56 9.88 -2.02 -12.20
CA PHE A 56 9.55 -0.72 -12.76
C PHE A 56 10.21 -0.51 -14.12
N ARG A 57 11.50 -0.82 -14.26
CA ARG A 57 12.20 -0.73 -15.55
C ARG A 57 11.57 -1.57 -16.65
N VAL A 58 11.07 -2.77 -16.32
CA VAL A 58 10.38 -3.64 -17.28
C VAL A 58 8.95 -3.18 -17.56
N ALA A 59 8.32 -2.45 -16.63
CA ALA A 59 6.97 -1.95 -16.75
C ALA A 59 6.86 -0.64 -17.53
N VAL A 60 7.92 0.17 -17.61
CA VAL A 60 7.92 1.48 -18.33
C VAL A 60 7.37 1.37 -19.76
N PRO A 61 7.78 0.38 -20.60
CA PRO A 61 7.25 0.29 -21.96
C PRO A 61 5.75 -0.06 -22.04
N GLY A 62 5.16 -0.66 -21.00
CA GLY A 62 3.75 -1.04 -20.99
C GLY A 62 3.38 -2.32 -21.76
N ASP A 63 4.32 -2.98 -22.41
CA ASP A 63 4.03 -4.12 -23.31
C ASP A 63 3.68 -5.44 -22.61
N LEU A 64 4.01 -5.56 -21.32
CA LEU A 64 3.93 -6.83 -20.59
C LEU A 64 2.88 -6.80 -19.49
N SER A 65 2.01 -7.80 -19.48
CA SER A 65 1.07 -8.04 -18.39
C SER A 65 1.78 -8.51 -17.11
N ALA A 66 1.16 -8.32 -15.94
CA ALA A 66 1.75 -8.68 -14.65
C ALA A 66 2.26 -10.15 -14.57
N PRO A 67 1.53 -11.18 -15.07
CA PRO A 67 2.04 -12.55 -15.11
C PRO A 67 3.30 -12.70 -15.99
N LYS A 68 3.34 -12.00 -17.14
CA LYS A 68 4.50 -12.01 -18.03
C LYS A 68 5.71 -11.31 -17.40
N GLN A 69 5.49 -10.25 -16.62
CA GLN A 69 6.54 -9.59 -15.85
C GLN A 69 7.13 -10.52 -14.78
N VAL A 70 6.29 -11.28 -14.06
CA VAL A 70 6.75 -12.29 -13.09
C VAL A 70 7.64 -13.34 -13.77
N GLN A 71 7.19 -13.89 -14.91
CA GLN A 71 7.95 -14.87 -15.68
C GLN A 71 9.28 -14.31 -16.19
N LYS A 72 9.26 -13.12 -16.80
CA LYS A 72 10.45 -12.46 -17.37
C LYS A 72 11.50 -12.15 -16.30
N LEU A 73 11.07 -11.72 -15.12
CA LEU A 73 11.95 -11.34 -14.02
C LEU A 73 12.31 -12.51 -13.10
N LYS A 74 11.68 -13.69 -13.31
CA LYS A 74 11.78 -14.90 -12.48
C LYS A 74 11.51 -14.60 -11.00
N LEU A 75 10.46 -13.83 -10.73
CA LEU A 75 10.10 -13.45 -9.36
C LEU A 75 9.31 -14.56 -8.68
N ASN A 76 9.64 -14.85 -7.41
CA ASN A 76 8.85 -15.75 -6.56
C ASN A 76 7.72 -14.98 -5.85
N VAL A 77 6.90 -14.26 -6.61
CA VAL A 77 5.74 -13.52 -6.08
C VAL A 77 4.53 -13.71 -7.00
N SER A 78 3.33 -13.51 -6.45
CA SER A 78 2.11 -13.63 -7.24
C SER A 78 1.94 -12.44 -8.18
N LYS A 79 1.17 -12.63 -9.26
CA LYS A 79 0.74 -11.55 -10.16
C LYS A 79 0.04 -10.40 -9.41
N SER A 80 -0.70 -10.73 -8.35
CA SER A 80 -1.41 -9.73 -7.54
C SER A 80 -0.45 -8.82 -6.79
N THR A 81 0.64 -9.39 -6.22
CA THR A 81 1.70 -8.61 -5.58
C THR A 81 2.34 -7.64 -6.56
N VAL A 82 2.61 -8.07 -7.80
CA VAL A 82 3.15 -7.20 -8.86
C VAL A 82 2.17 -6.09 -9.22
N SER A 83 0.89 -6.39 -9.41
CA SER A 83 -0.12 -5.37 -9.69
C SER A 83 -0.25 -4.35 -8.56
N HIS A 84 -0.23 -4.80 -7.30
CA HIS A 84 -0.29 -3.90 -6.14
C HIS A 84 0.95 -3.02 -6.04
N THR A 85 2.15 -3.54 -6.31
CA THR A 85 3.37 -2.74 -6.26
C THR A 85 3.43 -1.70 -7.36
N LEU A 86 2.93 -2.00 -8.55
CA LEU A 86 2.80 -1.02 -9.64
C LEU A 86 1.78 0.07 -9.28
N ALA A 87 0.58 -0.31 -8.83
CA ALA A 87 -0.46 0.64 -8.46
C ALA A 87 -0.06 1.53 -7.27
N SER A 88 0.57 0.96 -6.25
CA SER A 88 1.04 1.69 -5.07
C SER A 88 2.18 2.66 -5.36
N SER A 89 2.84 2.56 -6.52
CA SER A 89 3.98 3.42 -6.85
C SER A 89 3.57 4.85 -7.22
N GLY A 90 2.32 5.06 -7.67
CA GLY A 90 1.85 6.33 -8.24
C GLY A 90 2.46 6.69 -9.60
N ILE A 91 3.43 5.90 -10.10
CA ILE A 91 4.12 6.14 -11.38
C ILE A 91 3.32 5.54 -12.54
N PHE A 92 2.65 4.41 -12.30
CA PHE A 92 1.93 3.65 -13.31
C PHE A 92 0.44 3.77 -13.08
N GLN A 93 -0.29 4.03 -14.16
CA GLN A 93 -1.76 3.98 -14.16
C GLN A 93 -2.23 2.77 -14.98
N TYR A 94 -3.12 1.98 -14.39
CA TYR A 94 -3.80 0.94 -15.16
C TYR A 94 -4.84 1.60 -16.07
N VAL A 95 -4.64 1.45 -17.38
CA VAL A 95 -5.61 1.88 -18.39
C VAL A 95 -6.13 0.65 -19.11
N LYS A 96 -7.47 0.53 -19.17
CA LYS A 96 -8.11 -0.52 -19.94
C LYS A 96 -7.87 -0.24 -21.43
N MET A 97 -7.36 -1.24 -22.16
CA MET A 97 -7.17 -1.12 -23.60
C MET A 97 -8.52 -0.86 -24.29
N ASN A 98 -8.59 0.22 -25.07
CA ASN A 98 -9.74 0.47 -25.94
C ASN A 98 -9.76 -0.62 -27.02
N LYS A 99 -10.87 -1.36 -27.09
CA LYS A 99 -11.01 -2.38 -28.12
C LYS A 99 -11.10 -1.70 -29.48
N ALA A 100 -10.09 -1.89 -30.32
CA ALA A 100 -10.20 -1.55 -31.73
C ALA A 100 -11.28 -2.44 -32.36
N PRO A 101 -12.17 -1.90 -33.21
CA PRO A 101 -13.08 -2.72 -33.99
C PRO A 101 -12.29 -3.67 -34.89
N GLN A 102 -12.82 -4.86 -35.12
CA GLN A 102 -12.19 -5.82 -36.02
C GLN A 102 -12.21 -5.28 -37.46
N LEU A 103 -11.05 -5.23 -38.10
CA LEU A 103 -10.93 -4.86 -39.50
C LEU A 103 -11.31 -6.06 -40.37
N THR A 104 -12.48 -6.00 -40.99
CA THR A 104 -12.88 -6.95 -42.04
C THR A 104 -12.10 -6.65 -43.32
N GLU A 105 -12.06 -7.61 -44.26
CA GLU A 105 -11.40 -7.39 -45.56
C GLU A 105 -11.97 -6.17 -46.30
N VAL A 106 -13.29 -5.94 -46.22
CA VAL A 106 -13.94 -4.74 -46.77
C VAL A 106 -13.36 -3.46 -46.17
N HIS A 107 -13.17 -3.39 -44.85
CA HIS A 107 -12.56 -2.23 -44.19
C HIS A 107 -11.10 -2.02 -44.61
N LYS A 108 -10.34 -3.09 -44.84
CA LYS A 108 -8.96 -3.00 -45.30
C LYS A 108 -8.88 -2.43 -46.72
N HIS A 109 -9.69 -2.93 -47.65
CA HIS A 109 -9.76 -2.42 -49.01
C HIS A 109 -10.19 -0.95 -49.07
N ALA A 110 -11.23 -0.57 -48.31
CA ALA A 110 -11.69 0.82 -48.24
C ALA A 110 -10.62 1.77 -47.67
N ARG A 111 -9.85 1.33 -46.66
CA ARG A 111 -8.73 2.10 -46.10
C ARG A 111 -7.60 2.31 -47.11
N VAL A 112 -7.25 1.28 -47.86
CA VAL A 112 -6.22 1.37 -48.91
C VAL A 112 -6.68 2.32 -50.01
N ALA A 113 -7.93 2.18 -50.48
CA ALA A 113 -8.51 3.06 -51.51
C ALA A 113 -8.61 4.54 -51.07
N TRP A 114 -8.83 4.81 -49.78
CA TRP A 114 -8.85 6.18 -49.25
C TRP A 114 -7.46 6.80 -49.12
N GLY A 115 -6.42 5.99 -48.91
CA GLY A 115 -5.04 6.44 -48.73
C GLY A 115 -4.22 6.56 -50.02
N HIS A 116 -4.83 6.25 -51.17
CA HIS A 116 -4.30 6.49 -52.53
C HIS A 116 -4.89 7.77 -53.10
#